data_AF-A0A0Q4JWY0-F1
#
_entry.id   AF-A0A0Q4JWY0-F1
#
_cell.length_a   1.000
_cell.length_b   1.000
_cell.length_c   1.000
_cell.angle_alpha   90.00
_cell.angle_beta   90.00
_cell.angle_gamma   90.00
#
_symmetry.space_group_name_H-M   'P 1'
#
loop_
_entity.id
_entity.type
_entity.pdbx_description
1 polymer ?
#
loop_
_entity_poly.entity_id
_entity_poly.type
_entity_poly.pdbx_seq_one_letter_code
_entity_poly.pdbx_strand_id
1 'polypeptide(L)'
;MAKPLQILVFLLLLLTGTVAQAAPRCPLTGDARMAVGNRSVLVHLPRGQMPDTPAPLVILLHGSGGTGAAMLRDSNLADAADRHGFIVVAPDAGIVHDKGFVWNIPGVPTVAGNIPGPDAPDDVAFIGATIDQLATQGCVDPARVYATGLSGGGRMTSWLGCVAAERFAAIAPVVGLRAGNPLASDPARPDPATCRPSRPMPVITFAGDADTTNPIQGGGTKYWSYTMHAAEQRWAALNGCTAAPTTRWVAPKVYEERYTACRGGADVAGRITVGGGHSWVVDNDALWAFLSQHRR
;
A
#
# COMPACT_ATOMS: atom_id res chain seq x y z
N MET A 1 -40.11 72.87 25.37
CA MET A 1 -38.77 72.29 25.61
C MET A 1 -38.96 70.85 26.10
N ALA A 2 -38.85 69.87 25.20
CA ALA A 2 -39.03 68.44 25.49
C ALA A 2 -37.64 67.80 25.70
N LYS A 3 -37.46 67.03 26.78
CA LYS A 3 -36.23 66.27 27.07
C LYS A 3 -36.30 64.88 26.40
N PRO A 4 -35.23 64.38 25.76
CA PRO A 4 -35.26 63.05 25.17
C PRO A 4 -34.94 61.97 26.24
N LEU A 5 -35.62 60.83 26.11
CA LEU A 5 -35.47 59.63 26.93
C LEU A 5 -34.43 58.72 26.27
N GLN A 6 -33.30 58.46 26.94
CA GLN A 6 -32.29 57.50 26.46
C GLN A 6 -32.67 56.08 26.90
N ILE A 7 -32.97 55.22 25.93
CA ILE A 7 -33.21 53.79 26.14
C ILE A 7 -31.85 53.08 26.08
N LEU A 8 -31.44 52.46 27.19
CA LEU A 8 -30.22 51.67 27.29
C LEU A 8 -30.53 50.22 26.88
N VAL A 9 -30.03 49.79 25.72
CA VAL A 9 -30.16 48.40 25.25
C VAL A 9 -29.00 47.58 25.84
N PHE A 10 -29.31 46.64 26.74
CA PHE A 10 -28.35 45.65 27.23
C PHE A 10 -28.20 44.52 26.19
N LEU A 11 -27.04 44.45 25.55
CA LEU A 11 -26.66 43.32 24.70
C LEU A 11 -26.21 42.14 25.59
N LEU A 12 -27.03 41.09 25.69
CA LEU A 12 -26.62 39.83 26.32
C LEU A 12 -25.72 39.05 25.33
N LEU A 13 -24.42 39.01 25.59
CA LEU A 13 -23.48 38.13 24.89
C LEU A 13 -23.61 36.70 25.44
N LEU A 14 -24.27 35.84 24.68
CA LEU A 14 -24.28 34.39 24.91
C LEU A 14 -22.89 33.83 24.54
N LEU A 15 -22.06 33.57 25.55
CA LEU A 15 -20.81 32.83 25.41
C LEU A 15 -21.14 31.35 25.16
N THR A 16 -21.17 30.94 23.89
CA THR A 16 -21.20 29.53 23.52
C THR A 16 -19.82 28.93 23.78
N GLY A 17 -19.65 28.26 24.93
CA GLY A 17 -18.44 27.52 25.25
C GLY A 17 -18.26 26.35 24.27
N THR A 18 -17.26 26.43 23.41
CA THR A 18 -16.80 25.30 22.61
C THR A 18 -16.12 24.31 23.53
N VAL A 19 -16.75 23.16 23.77
CA VAL A 19 -16.07 22.03 24.42
C VAL A 19 -15.02 21.52 23.44
N ALA A 20 -13.75 21.82 23.69
CA ALA A 20 -12.65 21.27 22.91
C ALA A 20 -12.62 19.76 23.10
N GLN A 21 -13.02 19.01 22.08
CA GLN A 21 -12.95 17.55 22.10
C GLN A 21 -11.48 17.14 22.01
N ALA A 22 -11.00 16.37 22.99
CA ALA A 22 -9.62 15.89 23.01
C ALA A 22 -9.34 15.09 21.72
N ALA A 23 -8.16 15.31 21.14
CA ALA A 23 -7.74 14.55 19.97
C ALA A 23 -7.75 13.04 20.29
N PRO A 24 -8.18 12.18 19.34
CA PRO A 24 -8.18 10.74 19.54
C PRO A 24 -6.76 10.25 19.82
N ARG A 25 -6.61 9.43 20.86
CA ARG A 25 -5.36 8.80 21.28
C ARG A 25 -5.39 7.35 20.81
N CYS A 26 -4.30 6.88 20.21
CA CYS A 26 -4.20 5.50 19.76
C CYS A 26 -4.35 4.53 20.95
N PRO A 27 -5.36 3.63 20.94
CA PRO A 27 -5.60 2.72 22.04
C PRO A 27 -4.71 1.46 21.99
N LEU A 28 -4.00 1.26 20.88
CA LEU A 28 -3.15 0.09 20.66
C LEU A 28 -1.75 0.32 21.26
N THR A 29 -1.10 -0.75 21.70
CA THR A 29 0.28 -0.74 22.18
C THR A 29 0.99 -2.01 21.74
N GLY A 30 2.27 -1.92 21.39
CA GLY A 30 3.08 -3.05 20.93
C GLY A 30 2.44 -3.82 19.78
N ASP A 31 2.56 -5.15 19.82
CA ASP A 31 1.85 -6.03 18.90
C ASP A 31 0.41 -6.25 19.37
N ALA A 32 -0.55 -5.90 18.52
CA ALA A 32 -1.97 -5.99 18.82
C ALA A 32 -2.73 -6.72 17.70
N ARG A 33 -3.85 -7.34 18.08
CA ARG A 33 -4.86 -7.80 17.11
C ARG A 33 -6.04 -6.86 17.11
N MET A 34 -6.45 -6.44 15.93
CA MET A 34 -7.59 -5.54 15.75
C MET A 34 -8.64 -6.22 14.87
N ALA A 35 -9.89 -6.28 15.36
CA ALA A 35 -11.01 -6.72 14.55
C ALA A 35 -11.46 -5.61 13.58
N VAL A 36 -11.76 -5.98 12.34
CA VAL A 36 -12.28 -5.11 11.29
C VAL A 36 -13.37 -5.90 10.56
N GLY A 37 -14.63 -5.58 10.87
CA GLY A 37 -15.78 -6.39 10.43
C GLY A 37 -15.71 -7.82 10.97
N ASN A 38 -15.78 -8.81 10.09
CA ASN A 38 -15.70 -10.24 10.42
C ASN A 38 -14.26 -10.81 10.35
N ARG A 39 -13.25 -9.96 10.14
CA ARG A 39 -11.84 -10.35 10.00
C ARG A 39 -11.01 -9.66 11.07
N SER A 40 -9.79 -10.16 11.29
CA SER A 40 -8.83 -9.57 12.21
C SER A 40 -7.50 -9.29 11.51
N VAL A 41 -6.84 -8.22 11.91
CA VAL A 41 -5.49 -7.87 11.44
C VAL A 41 -4.50 -7.89 12.59
N LEU A 42 -3.25 -8.24 12.28
CA LEU A 42 -2.12 -8.04 13.19
C LEU A 42 -1.59 -6.63 12.96
N VAL A 43 -1.40 -5.88 14.04
CA VAL A 43 -0.86 -4.52 14.04
C VAL A 43 0.40 -4.52 14.88
N HIS A 44 1.51 -4.07 14.31
CA HIS A 44 2.76 -3.84 15.02
C HIS A 44 2.95 -2.33 15.17
N LEU A 45 2.94 -1.84 16.41
CA LEU A 45 3.29 -0.46 16.73
C LEU A 45 4.80 -0.39 17.04
N PRO A 46 5.53 0.58 16.44
CA PRO A 46 6.97 0.67 16.63
C PRO A 46 7.32 1.03 18.07
N ARG A 47 8.49 0.62 18.54
CA ARG A 47 9.01 0.98 19.86
C ARG A 47 8.99 2.50 20.07
N GLY A 48 8.49 2.91 21.24
CA GLY A 48 8.41 4.33 21.59
C GLY A 48 7.28 5.10 20.89
N GLN A 49 6.38 4.41 20.18
CA GLN A 49 5.18 5.02 19.62
C GLN A 49 4.37 5.73 20.71
N MET A 50 4.20 7.04 20.55
CA MET A 50 3.42 7.85 21.48
C MET A 50 1.93 7.73 21.10
N PRO A 51 1.02 7.46 22.06
CA PRO A 51 -0.41 7.36 21.78
C PRO A 51 -1.02 8.60 21.12
N ASP A 52 -0.40 9.76 21.29
CA ASP A 52 -0.91 11.07 20.84
C ASP A 52 -0.28 11.54 19.52
N THR A 53 0.53 10.70 18.88
CA THR A 53 1.27 11.07 17.66
C THR A 53 0.95 10.09 16.54
N PRO A 54 0.05 10.44 15.59
CA PRO A 54 -0.24 9.59 14.45
C PRO A 54 1.01 9.25 13.63
N ALA A 55 1.25 7.96 13.40
CA ALA A 55 2.42 7.46 12.69
C ALA A 55 2.12 7.18 11.21
N PRO A 56 3.13 7.12 10.34
CA PRO A 56 2.98 6.49 9.03
C PRO A 56 2.51 5.04 9.17
N LEU A 57 1.77 4.55 8.17
CA LEU A 57 1.25 3.18 8.13
C LEU A 57 1.75 2.46 6.88
N VAL A 58 2.26 1.24 7.06
CA VAL A 58 2.56 0.31 5.96
C VAL A 58 1.66 -0.92 6.08
N ILE A 59 0.80 -1.13 5.08
CA ILE A 59 0.06 -2.39 4.93
C ILE A 59 0.98 -3.43 4.30
N LEU A 60 1.22 -4.54 5.00
CA LEU A 60 2.10 -5.64 4.59
C LEU A 60 1.27 -6.86 4.18
N LEU A 61 1.22 -7.14 2.87
CA LEU A 61 0.36 -8.15 2.29
C LEU A 61 1.14 -9.45 2.02
N HIS A 62 0.65 -10.57 2.55
CA HIS A 62 1.28 -11.88 2.40
C HIS A 62 1.17 -12.45 0.98
N GLY A 63 2.07 -13.38 0.64
CA GLY A 63 1.99 -14.18 -0.59
C GLY A 63 0.83 -15.19 -0.60
N SER A 64 0.46 -15.68 -1.77
CA SER A 64 -0.63 -16.66 -1.91
C SER A 64 -0.36 -17.94 -1.10
N GLY A 65 -1.36 -18.40 -0.34
CA GLY A 65 -1.24 -19.53 0.59
C GLY A 65 -0.61 -19.18 1.95
N GLY A 66 -0.23 -17.92 2.16
CA GLY A 66 0.35 -17.41 3.41
C GLY A 66 -0.66 -16.79 4.37
N THR A 67 -0.14 -16.17 5.42
CA THR A 67 -0.87 -15.39 6.42
C THR A 67 -0.13 -14.08 6.71
N GLY A 68 -0.84 -13.07 7.20
CA GLY A 68 -0.26 -11.80 7.63
C GLY A 68 0.78 -12.00 8.73
N ALA A 69 0.50 -12.87 9.71
CA ALA A 69 1.44 -13.19 10.78
C ALA A 69 2.75 -13.82 10.25
N ALA A 70 2.66 -14.72 9.27
CA ALA A 70 3.86 -15.28 8.64
C ALA A 70 4.64 -14.20 7.87
N MET A 71 3.94 -13.36 7.10
CA MET A 71 4.58 -12.30 6.33
C MET A 71 5.27 -11.25 7.23
N LEU A 72 4.67 -10.87 8.36
CA LEU A 72 5.28 -9.94 9.31
C LEU A 72 6.60 -10.49 9.85
N ARG A 73 6.62 -11.77 10.23
CA ARG A 73 7.83 -12.47 10.69
C ARG A 73 8.87 -12.59 9.58
N ASP A 74 8.47 -13.06 8.40
CA ASP A 74 9.41 -13.45 7.35
C ASP A 74 9.98 -12.25 6.56
N SER A 75 9.28 -11.11 6.55
CA SER A 75 9.75 -9.87 5.92
C SER A 75 10.78 -9.11 6.75
N ASN A 76 10.82 -9.35 8.05
CA ASN A 76 11.50 -8.51 9.03
C ASN A 76 11.14 -7.01 8.97
N LEU A 77 9.91 -6.67 8.54
CA LEU A 77 9.49 -5.27 8.40
C LEU A 77 9.19 -4.62 9.76
N ALA A 78 8.85 -5.40 10.79
CA ALA A 78 8.68 -4.92 12.16
C ALA A 78 9.98 -4.30 12.71
N ASP A 79 11.14 -4.91 12.45
CA ASP A 79 12.43 -4.34 12.86
C ASP A 79 12.72 -3.00 12.18
N ALA A 80 12.32 -2.84 10.91
CA ALA A 80 12.44 -1.57 10.21
C ALA A 80 11.45 -0.53 10.76
N ALA A 81 10.22 -0.95 11.07
CA ALA A 81 9.24 -0.11 11.75
C ALA A 81 9.77 0.43 13.08
N ASP A 82 10.37 -0.43 13.91
CA ASP A 82 11.00 -0.04 15.17
C ASP A 82 12.12 1.00 14.98
N ARG A 83 12.93 0.87 13.92
CA ARG A 83 14.01 1.84 13.63
C ARG A 83 13.49 3.18 13.11
N HIS A 84 12.41 3.16 12.35
CA HIS A 84 11.98 4.31 11.53
C HIS A 84 10.67 4.96 12.00
N GLY A 85 9.98 4.38 12.97
CA GLY A 85 8.78 4.95 13.57
C GLY A 85 7.54 4.89 12.66
N PHE A 86 7.27 3.76 12.02
CA PHE A 86 6.01 3.52 11.29
C PHE A 86 5.27 2.28 11.81
N ILE A 87 3.95 2.29 11.69
CA ILE A 87 3.09 1.15 12.05
C ILE A 87 3.06 0.16 10.88
N VAL A 88 3.11 -1.14 11.19
CA VAL A 88 2.86 -2.20 10.21
C VAL A 88 1.53 -2.86 10.50
N VAL A 89 0.70 -3.03 9.47
CA VAL A 89 -0.50 -3.86 9.57
C VAL A 89 -0.35 -5.04 8.62
N ALA A 90 -0.43 -6.25 9.16
CA ALA A 90 -0.31 -7.49 8.43
C ALA A 90 -1.66 -8.24 8.45
N PRO A 91 -2.55 -7.98 7.49
CA PRO A 91 -3.83 -8.66 7.35
C PRO A 91 -3.67 -10.08 6.77
N ASP A 92 -4.59 -10.98 7.12
CA ASP A 92 -4.88 -12.18 6.32
C ASP A 92 -5.84 -11.82 5.19
N ALA A 93 -5.67 -12.39 3.99
CA ALA A 93 -6.56 -12.22 2.85
C ALA A 93 -7.93 -12.93 3.04
N GLY A 94 -8.92 -12.62 2.19
CA GLY A 94 -10.30 -13.04 2.44
C GLY A 94 -10.62 -14.48 1.99
N ILE A 95 -9.92 -14.99 0.98
CA ILE A 95 -10.21 -16.30 0.39
C ILE A 95 -9.29 -17.35 1.01
N VAL A 96 -9.87 -18.37 1.65
CA VAL A 96 -9.11 -19.50 2.21
C VAL A 96 -8.50 -20.34 1.10
N HIS A 97 -7.23 -20.71 1.25
CA HIS A 97 -6.52 -21.61 0.34
C HIS A 97 -5.55 -22.47 1.16
N ASP A 98 -5.82 -23.78 1.19
CA ASP A 98 -5.15 -24.75 2.05
C ASP A 98 -5.12 -24.30 3.53
N LYS A 99 -3.93 -24.02 4.07
CA LYS A 99 -3.73 -23.56 5.46
C LYS A 99 -3.60 -22.04 5.58
N GLY A 100 -3.70 -21.30 4.48
CA GLY A 100 -3.56 -19.85 4.44
C GLY A 100 -4.62 -19.20 3.56
N PHE A 101 -4.25 -18.09 2.93
CA PHE A 101 -5.21 -17.26 2.21
C PHE A 101 -4.67 -16.75 0.86
N VAL A 102 -5.58 -16.28 0.01
CA VAL A 102 -5.26 -15.61 -1.26
C VAL A 102 -6.07 -14.34 -1.42
N TRP A 103 -5.44 -13.32 -2.01
CA TRP A 103 -6.06 -12.02 -2.28
C TRP A 103 -7.04 -12.12 -3.45
N ASN A 104 -8.21 -11.49 -3.29
CA ASN A 104 -9.17 -11.30 -4.36
C ASN A 104 -8.78 -10.10 -5.24
N ILE A 105 -8.30 -10.36 -6.44
CA ILE A 105 -8.05 -9.34 -7.47
C ILE A 105 -9.08 -9.56 -8.58
N PRO A 106 -10.08 -8.66 -8.74
CA PRO A 106 -11.14 -8.82 -9.72
C PRO A 106 -10.63 -9.08 -11.14
N GLY A 107 -11.18 -10.13 -11.77
CA GLY A 107 -10.83 -10.51 -13.15
C GLY A 107 -9.50 -11.24 -13.31
N VAL A 108 -8.79 -11.56 -12.21
CA VAL A 108 -7.53 -12.30 -12.24
C VAL A 108 -7.72 -13.66 -11.55
N PRO A 109 -7.25 -14.77 -12.15
CA PRO A 109 -7.31 -16.06 -11.48
C PRO A 109 -6.40 -16.08 -10.25
N THR A 110 -6.86 -16.73 -9.18
CA THR A 110 -6.03 -17.04 -8.02
C THR A 110 -5.02 -18.14 -8.35
N VAL A 111 -4.14 -18.48 -7.39
CA VAL A 111 -3.26 -19.66 -7.52
C VAL A 111 -4.03 -20.98 -7.58
N ALA A 112 -5.29 -21.01 -7.15
CA ALA A 112 -6.19 -22.15 -7.34
C ALA A 112 -6.73 -22.27 -8.79
N GLY A 113 -6.36 -21.35 -9.68
CA GLY A 113 -6.67 -21.40 -11.11
C GLY A 113 -8.00 -20.77 -11.53
N ASN A 114 -8.85 -20.41 -10.57
CA ASN A 114 -10.16 -19.83 -10.82
C ASN A 114 -10.18 -18.33 -10.51
N ILE A 115 -10.93 -17.56 -11.31
CA ILE A 115 -11.29 -16.19 -11.02
C ILE A 115 -12.33 -16.20 -9.89
N PRO A 116 -12.14 -15.47 -8.79
CA PRO A 116 -13.15 -15.40 -7.73
C PRO A 116 -14.49 -14.89 -8.25
N GLY A 117 -15.59 -15.46 -7.75
CA GLY A 117 -16.95 -15.07 -8.11
C GLY A 117 -17.39 -13.75 -7.49
N PRO A 118 -18.60 -13.26 -7.82
CA PRO A 118 -19.12 -11.98 -7.33
C PRO A 118 -19.30 -11.92 -5.80
N ASP A 119 -19.53 -13.07 -5.15
CA ASP A 119 -19.68 -13.16 -3.69
C ASP A 119 -18.34 -13.37 -2.96
N ALA A 120 -17.21 -13.33 -3.68
CA ALA A 120 -15.90 -13.46 -3.07
C ALA A 120 -15.60 -12.24 -2.16
N PRO A 121 -14.88 -12.43 -1.05
CA PRO A 121 -14.52 -11.33 -0.14
C PRO A 121 -13.86 -10.15 -0.86
N ASP A 122 -14.28 -8.94 -0.53
CA ASP A 122 -13.68 -7.71 -1.04
C ASP A 122 -12.48 -7.29 -0.17
N ASP A 123 -11.28 -7.65 -0.63
CA ASP A 123 -10.05 -7.31 0.06
C ASP A 123 -9.69 -5.81 -0.06
N VAL A 124 -10.16 -5.09 -1.08
CA VAL A 124 -9.93 -3.64 -1.20
C VAL A 124 -10.73 -2.92 -0.12
N ALA A 125 -12.02 -3.25 0.02
CA ALA A 125 -12.89 -2.67 1.04
C ALA A 125 -12.40 -2.99 2.45
N PHE A 126 -11.94 -4.22 2.69
CA PHE A 126 -11.39 -4.62 3.98
C PHE A 126 -10.12 -3.84 4.37
N ILE A 127 -9.19 -3.65 3.43
CA ILE A 127 -7.97 -2.87 3.67
C ILE A 127 -8.33 -1.39 3.91
N GLY A 128 -9.28 -0.84 3.13
CA GLY A 128 -9.79 0.51 3.33
C GLY A 128 -10.39 0.71 4.73
N ALA A 129 -11.26 -0.21 5.17
CA ALA A 129 -11.85 -0.18 6.52
C ALA A 129 -10.79 -0.28 7.63
N THR A 130 -9.72 -1.05 7.41
CA THR A 130 -8.60 -1.16 8.35
C THR A 130 -7.88 0.18 8.50
N ILE A 131 -7.61 0.86 7.40
CA ILE A 131 -6.98 2.20 7.40
C ILE A 131 -7.89 3.20 8.12
N ASP A 132 -9.19 3.22 7.77
CA ASP A 132 -10.17 4.15 8.32
C ASP A 132 -10.34 3.98 9.84
N GLN A 133 -10.35 2.74 10.32
CA GLN A 133 -10.45 2.43 11.76
C GLN A 133 -9.22 2.93 12.54
N LEU A 134 -8.00 2.66 12.05
CA LEU A 134 -6.78 3.13 12.69
C LEU A 134 -6.66 4.66 12.66
N ALA A 135 -7.09 5.30 11.56
CA ALA A 135 -7.05 6.75 11.42
C ALA A 135 -8.04 7.41 12.40
N THR A 136 -9.24 6.87 12.51
CA THR A 136 -10.28 7.34 13.45
C THR A 136 -9.84 7.18 14.91
N GLN A 137 -9.05 6.15 15.20
CA GLN A 137 -8.46 5.93 16.52
C GLN A 137 -7.24 6.81 16.81
N GLY A 138 -6.82 7.67 15.88
CA GLY A 138 -5.66 8.55 16.04
C GLY A 138 -4.31 7.85 15.95
N CYS A 139 -4.28 6.58 15.52
CA CYS A 139 -3.03 5.81 15.41
C CYS A 139 -2.20 6.21 14.19
N VAL A 140 -2.85 6.56 13.08
CA VAL A 140 -2.17 6.73 11.77
C VAL A 140 -2.42 8.09 11.16
N ASP A 141 -1.38 8.65 10.52
CA ASP A 141 -1.49 9.83 9.67
C ASP A 141 -2.06 9.38 8.31
N PRO A 142 -3.30 9.75 7.95
CA PRO A 142 -3.91 9.29 6.71
C PRO A 142 -3.12 9.74 5.48
N ALA A 143 -2.37 10.84 5.54
CA ALA A 143 -1.55 11.30 4.41
C ALA A 143 -0.29 10.44 4.18
N ARG A 144 0.07 9.55 5.12
CA ARG A 144 1.26 8.71 5.11
C ARG A 144 0.91 7.22 5.23
N VAL A 145 0.02 6.76 4.34
CA VAL A 145 -0.37 5.36 4.23
C VAL A 145 0.28 4.75 3.00
N TYR A 146 0.89 3.58 3.15
CA TYR A 146 1.62 2.87 2.10
C TYR A 146 1.18 1.41 2.06
N ALA A 147 1.43 0.74 0.94
CA ALA A 147 1.21 -0.70 0.82
C ALA A 147 2.44 -1.39 0.24
N THR A 148 2.75 -2.58 0.75
CA THR A 148 3.78 -3.48 0.24
C THR A 148 3.32 -4.92 0.39
N GLY A 149 3.96 -5.85 -0.30
CA GLY A 149 3.64 -7.26 -0.13
C GLY A 149 4.34 -8.15 -1.12
N LEU A 150 4.42 -9.44 -0.78
CA LEU A 150 5.10 -10.47 -1.53
C LEU A 150 4.17 -11.17 -2.52
N SER A 151 4.58 -11.37 -3.77
CA SER A 151 3.92 -12.24 -4.75
C SER A 151 2.44 -11.92 -4.93
N GLY A 152 1.51 -12.74 -4.42
CA GLY A 152 0.08 -12.42 -4.37
C GLY A 152 -0.24 -11.12 -3.67
N GLY A 153 0.42 -10.83 -2.55
CA GLY A 153 0.35 -9.55 -1.86
C GLY A 153 1.00 -8.41 -2.63
N GLY A 154 2.02 -8.70 -3.44
CA GLY A 154 2.60 -7.73 -4.37
C GLY A 154 1.62 -7.36 -5.50
N ARG A 155 0.93 -8.35 -6.07
CA ARG A 155 -0.15 -8.12 -7.05
C ARG A 155 -1.29 -7.32 -6.43
N MET A 156 -1.69 -7.64 -5.20
CA MET A 156 -2.71 -6.86 -4.48
C MET A 156 -2.24 -5.43 -4.17
N THR A 157 -0.97 -5.24 -3.83
CA THR A 157 -0.35 -3.92 -3.65
C THR A 157 -0.47 -3.09 -4.94
N SER A 158 -0.15 -3.68 -6.09
CA SER A 158 -0.35 -3.04 -7.39
C SER A 158 -1.81 -2.73 -7.68
N TRP A 159 -2.72 -3.65 -7.37
CA TRP A 159 -4.16 -3.45 -7.55
C TRP A 159 -4.69 -2.29 -6.71
N LEU A 160 -4.31 -2.19 -5.44
CA LEU A 160 -4.63 -1.06 -4.57
C LEU A 160 -4.16 0.26 -5.16
N GLY A 161 -2.95 0.31 -5.72
CA GLY A 161 -2.47 1.49 -6.45
C GLY A 161 -3.34 1.86 -7.65
N CYS A 162 -3.92 0.88 -8.33
CA CYS A 162 -4.77 1.11 -9.51
C CYS A 162 -6.18 1.62 -9.17
N VAL A 163 -6.79 1.13 -8.08
CA VAL A 163 -8.22 1.34 -7.79
C VAL A 163 -8.52 2.14 -6.52
N ALA A 164 -7.53 2.33 -5.65
CA ALA A 164 -7.65 3.04 -4.38
C ALA A 164 -6.49 4.04 -4.19
N ALA A 165 -6.03 4.66 -5.28
CA ALA A 165 -4.87 5.55 -5.28
C ALA A 165 -5.01 6.75 -4.33
N GLU A 166 -6.24 7.17 -4.05
CA GLU A 166 -6.56 8.21 -3.08
C GLU A 166 -6.30 7.79 -1.64
N ARG A 167 -6.08 6.51 -1.34
CA ARG A 167 -5.78 6.01 0.02
C ARG A 167 -4.29 5.88 0.31
N PHE A 168 -3.44 5.71 -0.72
CA PHE A 168 -2.02 5.46 -0.57
C PHE A 168 -1.14 6.62 -1.07
N ALA A 169 -0.10 6.96 -0.31
CA ALA A 169 0.90 7.95 -0.69
C ALA A 169 1.96 7.38 -1.65
N ALA A 170 2.28 6.09 -1.53
CA ALA A 170 3.15 5.33 -2.41
C ALA A 170 2.91 3.83 -2.21
N ILE A 171 3.33 3.01 -3.18
CA ILE A 171 3.25 1.55 -3.10
C ILE A 171 4.61 0.88 -3.35
N ALA A 172 4.81 -0.28 -2.74
CA ALA A 172 6.03 -1.08 -2.82
C ALA A 172 5.78 -2.57 -3.14
N PRO A 173 5.32 -2.96 -4.35
CA PRO A 173 5.12 -4.38 -4.69
C PRO A 173 6.42 -5.17 -4.69
N VAL A 174 6.43 -6.38 -4.11
CA VAL A 174 7.58 -7.30 -4.08
C VAL A 174 7.25 -8.56 -4.85
N VAL A 175 8.07 -8.89 -5.86
CA VAL A 175 7.87 -9.99 -6.83
C VAL A 175 6.42 -10.05 -7.34
N GLY A 176 5.83 -8.88 -7.59
CA GLY A 176 4.38 -8.78 -7.80
C GLY A 176 3.92 -7.53 -8.54
N LEU A 177 4.82 -6.73 -9.11
CA LEU A 177 4.45 -5.50 -9.81
C LEU A 177 3.53 -5.80 -11.01
N ARG A 178 2.38 -5.14 -11.01
CA ARG A 178 1.40 -5.09 -12.09
C ARG A 178 0.91 -3.65 -12.25
N ALA A 179 0.34 -3.33 -13.40
CA ALA A 179 -0.24 -2.03 -13.73
C ALA A 179 -1.58 -2.22 -14.46
N GLY A 180 -2.43 -3.06 -13.88
CA GLY A 180 -3.67 -3.59 -14.47
C GLY A 180 -3.60 -5.09 -14.73
N ASN A 181 -4.74 -5.68 -15.06
CA ASN A 181 -4.87 -7.07 -15.46
C ASN A 181 -4.17 -7.31 -16.81
N PRO A 182 -3.81 -8.56 -17.13
CA PRO A 182 -3.46 -8.93 -18.51
C PRO A 182 -4.57 -8.55 -19.48
N LEU A 183 -4.23 -7.93 -20.61
CA LEU A 183 -5.20 -7.62 -21.66
C LEU A 183 -5.67 -8.93 -22.31
N ALA A 184 -6.99 -9.13 -22.38
CA ALA A 184 -7.56 -10.39 -22.87
C ALA A 184 -7.16 -10.76 -24.30
N SER A 185 -7.03 -9.75 -25.18
CA SER A 185 -6.60 -9.94 -26.58
C SER A 185 -5.09 -10.10 -26.76
N ASP A 186 -4.30 -9.64 -25.79
CA ASP A 186 -2.84 -9.75 -25.79
C ASP A 186 -2.32 -9.76 -24.34
N PRO A 187 -2.22 -10.95 -23.71
CA PRO A 187 -1.79 -11.07 -22.33
C PRO A 187 -0.36 -10.56 -22.06
N ALA A 188 0.44 -10.32 -23.10
CA ALA A 188 1.77 -9.70 -22.96
C ALA A 188 1.68 -8.18 -22.70
N ARG A 189 0.48 -7.60 -22.66
CA ARG A 189 0.24 -6.20 -22.35
C ARG A 189 -0.66 -6.01 -21.11
N PRO A 190 -0.44 -4.93 -20.34
CA PRO A 190 -1.39 -4.52 -19.30
C PRO A 190 -2.66 -3.91 -19.93
N ASP A 191 -3.82 -4.24 -19.36
CA ASP A 191 -5.11 -3.69 -19.76
C ASP A 191 -5.34 -2.29 -19.15
N PRO A 192 -5.37 -1.22 -19.96
CA PRO A 192 -5.59 0.15 -19.47
C PRO A 192 -7.01 0.37 -18.91
N ALA A 193 -7.98 -0.51 -19.15
CA ALA A 193 -9.32 -0.40 -18.58
C ALA A 193 -9.34 -0.75 -17.09
N THR A 194 -8.39 -1.56 -16.63
CA THR A 194 -8.38 -2.13 -15.27
C THR A 194 -7.47 -1.38 -14.29
N CYS A 195 -6.67 -0.41 -14.77
CA CYS A 195 -5.82 0.41 -13.92
C CYS A 195 -5.92 1.89 -14.28
N ARG A 196 -6.63 2.64 -13.42
CA ARG A 196 -6.97 4.05 -13.60
C ARG A 196 -6.88 4.78 -12.27
N PRO A 197 -5.66 4.97 -11.73
CA PRO A 197 -5.48 5.63 -10.45
C PRO A 197 -6.03 7.08 -10.51
N SER A 198 -6.68 7.51 -9.43
CA SER A 198 -7.25 8.87 -9.30
C SER A 198 -6.20 9.98 -9.23
N ARG A 199 -4.93 9.61 -8.99
CA ARG A 199 -3.75 10.49 -8.93
C ARG A 199 -2.49 9.75 -9.38
N PRO A 200 -1.39 10.46 -9.74
CA PRO A 200 -0.08 9.82 -9.86
C PRO A 200 0.30 9.06 -8.58
N MET A 201 0.83 7.86 -8.75
CA MET A 201 1.16 6.92 -7.67
C MET A 201 2.66 6.62 -7.68
N PRO A 202 3.45 7.12 -6.73
CA PRO A 202 4.85 6.73 -6.60
C PRO A 202 4.98 5.22 -6.38
N VAL A 203 5.88 4.58 -7.14
CA VAL A 203 6.07 3.12 -7.09
C VAL A 203 7.55 2.81 -6.92
N ILE A 204 7.87 2.00 -5.92
CA ILE A 204 9.11 1.24 -5.90
C ILE A 204 8.76 -0.24 -5.99
N THR A 205 9.49 -1.06 -6.72
CA THR A 205 9.25 -2.51 -6.72
C THR A 205 10.54 -3.27 -6.57
N PHE A 206 10.44 -4.49 -6.05
CA PHE A 206 11.57 -5.36 -5.79
C PHE A 206 11.32 -6.70 -6.47
N ALA A 207 12.31 -7.20 -7.20
CA ALA A 207 12.23 -8.50 -7.86
C ALA A 207 13.58 -9.23 -7.83
N GLY A 208 13.54 -10.53 -8.06
CA GLY A 208 14.73 -11.35 -8.32
C GLY A 208 14.73 -11.82 -9.77
N ASP A 209 15.89 -11.80 -10.44
CA ASP A 209 15.99 -12.22 -11.85
C ASP A 209 16.00 -13.74 -12.06
N ALA A 210 16.16 -14.52 -10.99
CA ALA A 210 16.07 -15.99 -10.97
C ALA A 210 14.70 -16.48 -10.47
N ASP A 211 13.71 -15.60 -10.30
CA ASP A 211 12.35 -15.95 -9.94
C ASP A 211 11.66 -16.72 -11.08
N THR A 212 11.32 -17.99 -10.83
CA THR A 212 10.61 -18.85 -11.80
C THR A 212 9.10 -18.89 -11.59
N THR A 213 8.58 -18.28 -10.52
CA THR A 213 7.14 -18.22 -10.23
C THR A 213 6.53 -16.96 -10.84
N ASN A 214 7.17 -15.82 -10.61
CA ASN A 214 6.82 -14.53 -11.19
C ASN A 214 8.03 -13.94 -11.96
N PRO A 215 8.44 -14.54 -13.10
CA PRO A 215 9.61 -14.08 -13.84
C PRO A 215 9.48 -12.63 -14.27
N ILE A 216 10.58 -11.86 -14.19
CA ILE A 216 10.66 -10.47 -14.67
C ILE A 216 10.27 -10.39 -16.16
N GLN A 217 10.61 -11.43 -16.94
CA GLN A 217 10.30 -11.55 -18.36
C GLN A 217 8.82 -11.91 -18.66
N GLY A 218 7.97 -12.02 -17.64
CA GLY A 218 6.59 -12.49 -17.83
C GLY A 218 6.56 -13.95 -18.26
N GLY A 219 5.53 -14.32 -19.03
CA GLY A 219 5.36 -15.68 -19.57
C GLY A 219 5.10 -16.76 -18.52
N GLY A 220 4.68 -16.36 -17.32
CA GLY A 220 4.37 -17.27 -16.23
C GLY A 220 2.96 -17.86 -16.33
N THR A 221 2.37 -18.12 -15.18
CA THR A 221 1.00 -18.65 -15.08
C THR A 221 -0.05 -17.63 -15.55
N LYS A 222 -1.33 -18.01 -15.58
CA LYS A 222 -2.43 -17.14 -16.05
C LYS A 222 -2.56 -15.81 -15.29
N TYR A 223 -2.09 -15.72 -14.05
CA TYR A 223 -2.07 -14.48 -13.26
C TYR A 223 -0.77 -13.66 -13.44
N TRP A 224 0.17 -14.15 -14.25
CA TRP A 224 1.51 -13.59 -14.44
C TRP A 224 1.96 -13.65 -15.91
N SER A 225 1.38 -12.82 -16.76
CA SER A 225 1.59 -12.89 -18.22
C SER A 225 2.62 -11.88 -18.76
N TYR A 226 2.37 -10.58 -18.63
CA TYR A 226 3.26 -9.54 -19.16
C TYR A 226 4.49 -9.33 -18.27
N THR A 227 5.52 -8.69 -18.80
CA THR A 227 6.81 -8.46 -18.12
C THR A 227 6.70 -7.42 -17.01
N MET A 228 7.61 -7.48 -16.03
CA MET A 228 7.73 -6.42 -15.03
C MET A 228 8.01 -5.05 -15.68
N HIS A 229 8.89 -5.02 -16.68
CA HIS A 229 9.21 -3.81 -17.43
C HIS A 229 7.98 -3.18 -18.12
N ALA A 230 7.07 -3.99 -18.66
CA ALA A 230 5.80 -3.49 -19.21
C ALA A 230 4.91 -2.83 -18.15
N ALA A 231 4.94 -3.32 -16.90
CA ALA A 231 4.26 -2.64 -15.80
C ALA A 231 4.97 -1.34 -15.39
N GLU A 232 6.30 -1.32 -15.32
CA GLU A 232 7.06 -0.10 -14.98
C GLU A 232 6.80 1.01 -15.98
N GLN A 233 6.89 0.70 -17.28
CA GLN A 233 6.55 1.63 -18.36
C GLN A 233 5.11 2.13 -18.25
N ARG A 234 4.16 1.25 -17.91
CA ARG A 234 2.76 1.64 -17.73
C ARG A 234 2.57 2.56 -16.52
N TRP A 235 3.21 2.28 -15.39
CA TRP A 235 3.20 3.18 -14.23
C TRP A 235 3.85 4.52 -14.57
N ALA A 236 4.97 4.52 -15.30
CA ALA A 236 5.63 5.75 -15.73
C ALA A 236 4.72 6.59 -16.63
N ALA A 237 3.98 5.96 -17.55
CA ALA A 237 2.98 6.63 -18.37
C ALA A 237 1.79 7.17 -17.53
N LEU A 238 1.28 6.37 -16.59
CA LEU A 238 0.22 6.79 -15.67
C LEU A 238 0.66 7.99 -14.80
N ASN A 239 1.91 8.03 -14.38
CA ASN A 239 2.49 9.10 -13.58
C ASN A 239 2.97 10.29 -14.43
N GLY A 240 2.99 10.17 -15.77
CA GLY A 240 3.42 11.23 -16.68
C GLY A 240 4.91 11.54 -16.60
N CYS A 241 5.74 10.51 -16.42
CA CYS A 241 7.19 10.62 -16.46
C CYS A 241 7.66 11.04 -17.86
N THR A 242 8.60 11.97 -17.93
CA THR A 242 9.11 12.51 -19.21
C THR A 242 10.58 12.20 -19.47
N ALA A 243 11.34 11.84 -18.43
CA ALA A 243 12.73 11.42 -18.58
C ALA A 243 12.82 9.98 -19.10
N ALA A 244 13.87 9.69 -19.88
CA ALA A 244 14.23 8.32 -20.23
C ALA A 244 14.60 7.53 -18.96
N PRO A 245 14.29 6.22 -18.90
CA PRO A 245 14.68 5.40 -17.75
C PRO A 245 16.20 5.31 -17.65
N THR A 246 16.69 5.26 -16.41
CA THR A 246 18.10 5.04 -16.10
C THR A 246 18.27 3.70 -15.39
N THR A 247 19.42 3.04 -15.61
CA THR A 247 19.77 1.81 -14.90
C THR A 247 21.10 1.99 -14.19
N ARG A 248 21.16 1.66 -12.90
CA ARG A 248 22.38 1.78 -12.10
C ARG A 248 22.48 0.69 -11.04
N TRP A 249 23.70 0.31 -10.67
CA TRP A 249 23.92 -0.51 -9.47
C TRP A 249 23.72 0.34 -8.22
N VAL A 250 22.88 -0.13 -7.30
CA VAL A 250 22.60 0.55 -6.02
C VAL A 250 23.15 -0.20 -4.81
N ALA A 251 23.47 -1.49 -4.99
CA ALA A 251 24.18 -2.32 -4.03
C ALA A 251 24.86 -3.51 -4.77
N PRO A 252 25.74 -4.28 -4.12
CA PRO A 252 26.25 -5.52 -4.70
C PRO A 252 25.09 -6.43 -5.13
N LYS A 253 25.10 -6.87 -6.39
CA LYS A 253 24.05 -7.69 -7.01
C LYS A 253 22.66 -7.06 -7.07
N VAL A 254 22.51 -5.76 -6.82
CA VAL A 254 21.22 -5.06 -6.96
C VAL A 254 21.35 -3.89 -7.92
N TYR A 255 20.63 -3.95 -9.04
CA TYR A 255 20.49 -2.82 -9.95
C TYR A 255 19.08 -2.21 -9.85
N GLU A 256 18.99 -0.91 -10.08
CA GLU A 256 17.75 -0.14 -10.08
C GLU A 256 17.52 0.40 -11.50
N GLU A 257 16.36 0.09 -12.08
CA GLU A 257 15.78 0.82 -13.22
C GLU A 257 14.86 1.91 -12.68
N ARG A 258 14.97 3.15 -13.15
CA ARG A 258 14.19 4.28 -12.62
C ARG A 258 13.68 5.22 -13.71
N TYR A 259 12.39 5.54 -13.63
CA TYR A 259 11.70 6.58 -14.39
C TYR A 259 11.48 7.79 -13.48
N THR A 260 11.88 8.98 -13.97
CA THR A 260 11.84 10.24 -13.20
C THR A 260 11.14 11.36 -13.97
N ALA A 261 11.11 12.56 -13.37
CA ALA A 261 10.42 13.73 -13.92
C ALA A 261 8.92 13.44 -14.15
N CYS A 262 8.34 12.72 -13.20
CA CYS A 262 6.93 12.35 -13.17
C CYS A 262 6.10 13.42 -12.44
N ARG A 263 4.80 13.49 -12.73
CA ARG A 263 3.91 14.46 -12.08
C ARG A 263 3.86 14.20 -10.57
N GLY A 264 3.96 15.26 -9.78
CA GLY A 264 3.92 15.18 -8.32
C GLY A 264 5.06 14.38 -7.69
N GLY A 265 6.20 14.21 -8.40
CA GLY A 265 7.32 13.41 -7.91
C GLY A 265 7.01 11.91 -7.81
N ALA A 266 5.99 11.43 -8.52
CA ALA A 266 5.58 10.03 -8.55
C ALA A 266 6.51 9.18 -9.43
N ASP A 267 7.78 9.15 -9.07
CA ASP A 267 8.79 8.33 -9.73
C ASP A 267 8.43 6.83 -9.65
N VAL A 268 8.92 6.08 -10.63
CA VAL A 268 8.79 4.62 -10.70
C VAL A 268 10.19 4.02 -10.65
N ALA A 269 10.46 3.17 -9.67
CA ALA A 269 11.75 2.51 -9.51
C ALA A 269 11.56 0.99 -9.39
N GLY A 270 12.36 0.21 -10.12
CA GLY A 270 12.43 -1.23 -10.00
C GLY A 270 13.81 -1.65 -9.55
N ARG A 271 13.91 -2.33 -8.40
CA ARG A 271 15.15 -2.90 -7.87
C ARG A 271 15.19 -4.40 -8.10
N ILE A 272 16.14 -4.85 -8.89
CA ILE A 272 16.31 -6.23 -9.28
C ILE A 272 17.54 -6.79 -8.58
N THR A 273 17.36 -7.89 -7.84
CA THR A 273 18.43 -8.65 -7.22
C THR A 273 18.89 -9.78 -8.15
N VAL A 274 20.14 -9.73 -8.56
CA VAL A 274 20.78 -10.74 -9.41
C VAL A 274 21.01 -12.04 -8.63
N GLY A 275 20.49 -13.14 -9.18
CA GLY A 275 20.37 -14.44 -8.52
C GLY A 275 19.24 -14.52 -7.50
N GLY A 276 18.44 -13.46 -7.34
CA GLY A 276 17.29 -13.45 -6.43
C GLY A 276 16.14 -14.31 -6.95
N GLY A 277 15.51 -15.11 -6.08
CA GLY A 277 14.38 -15.97 -6.42
C GLY A 277 13.03 -15.39 -6.00
N HIS A 278 12.03 -16.27 -5.86
CA HIS A 278 10.67 -15.92 -5.44
C HIS A 278 10.55 -15.77 -3.91
N SER A 279 11.17 -14.72 -3.35
CA SER A 279 11.22 -14.48 -1.90
C SER A 279 11.17 -12.99 -1.56
N TRP A 280 11.17 -12.65 -0.27
CA TRP A 280 11.31 -11.28 0.20
C TRP A 280 12.75 -10.79 -0.05
N VAL A 281 13.00 -10.26 -1.24
CA VAL A 281 14.32 -9.76 -1.70
C VAL A 281 14.55 -8.28 -1.37
N VAL A 282 13.83 -7.75 -0.40
CA VAL A 282 13.74 -6.31 -0.13
C VAL A 282 14.81 -5.88 0.87
N ASP A 283 15.45 -4.76 0.58
CA ASP A 283 16.10 -3.93 1.60
C ASP A 283 15.03 -3.04 2.25
N ASN A 284 14.62 -3.39 3.47
CA ASN A 284 13.52 -2.70 4.18
C ASN A 284 13.86 -1.23 4.50
N ASP A 285 15.13 -0.90 4.72
CA ASP A 285 15.53 0.48 4.99
C ASP A 285 15.42 1.31 3.72
N ALA A 286 15.78 0.75 2.58
CA ALA A 286 15.62 1.44 1.32
C ALA A 286 14.17 1.49 0.81
N LEU A 287 13.36 0.47 1.11
CA LEU A 287 11.90 0.53 0.93
C LEU A 287 11.34 1.72 1.72
N TRP A 288 11.68 1.83 3.01
CA TRP A 288 11.20 2.93 3.84
C TRP A 288 11.69 4.28 3.33
N ALA A 289 12.98 4.39 2.99
CA ALA A 289 13.56 5.64 2.49
C ALA A 289 12.87 6.16 1.22
N PHE A 290 12.31 5.27 0.38
CA PHE A 290 11.46 5.67 -0.74
C PHE A 290 10.07 6.11 -0.27
N LEU A 291 9.36 5.25 0.48
CA LEU A 291 7.98 5.51 0.90
C LEU A 291 7.86 6.81 1.70
N SER A 292 8.78 7.07 2.62
CA SER A 292 8.75 8.21 3.54
C SER A 292 8.87 9.57 2.86
N GLN A 293 9.30 9.62 1.59
CA GLN A 293 9.39 10.85 0.80
C GLN A 293 8.02 11.32 0.31
N HIS A 294 7.00 10.46 0.38
CA HIS A 294 5.71 10.71 -0.22
C HIS A 294 4.62 10.95 0.82
N ARG A 295 3.79 11.96 0.55
CA ARG A 295 2.54 12.27 1.26
C ARG A 295 1.44 12.51 0.22
N ARG A 296 0.21 12.07 0.50
CA ARG A 296 -0.93 12.25 -0.41
C ARG A 296 -1.31 13.71 -0.61
#